data_AF-A0A0M0LFX7-F1
#
_entry.id   AF-A0A0M0LFX7-F1
#
_cell.length_a   1.000
_cell.length_b   1.000
_cell.length_c   1.000
_cell.angle_alpha   90.00
_cell.angle_beta   90.00
_cell.angle_gamma   90.00
#
_symmetry.space_group_name_H-M   'P 1'
#
loop_
_entity.id
_entity.type
_entity.pdbx_description
1 polymer ?
#
loop_
_entity_poly.entity_id
_entity_poly.type
_entity_poly.pdbx_seq_one_letter_code
_entity_poly.pdbx_strand_id
1 'polypeptide(L)'
;MIFSVEMIYVLMGIIVLGCSLYIFTDRTNSRRLASGSFYLIYSVTLMFGKIIPPFYIGLMVIVMVLIIASGGLKKGEHVEESLAVKEERRKRLGGRLFLPAILIPILTLVGSKLLDGVKIGGKALLDPSNVTMVALGLACLTAIIVAMWMTRGTPTGAVKESRRLLESIGWAVLLPQLLATLGTIYTTAGVGTVVSDAVTAIIPEGSLFWIVVIFCLGMAIFTMIMGNAFAAFPIMAAGIAIPFLIKQFDANPNHIAAISMFAGYCGTLMTPMAANFNIVPAALLDLKDKNHVIKVQIPTALAVLVFNIILMYFLVSLGI
;
A
#
# COMPACT_ATOMS: atom_id res chain seq x y z
N MET A 1 -15.14 -17.86 -10.41
CA MET A 1 -14.19 -17.86 -9.28
C MET A 1 -14.94 -18.13 -7.99
N ILE A 2 -14.30 -18.68 -6.97
CA ILE A 2 -14.89 -18.90 -5.64
C ILE A 2 -14.61 -17.68 -4.75
N PHE A 3 -13.34 -17.26 -4.68
CA PHE A 3 -12.93 -16.04 -4.00
C PHE A 3 -12.55 -14.99 -5.03
N SER A 4 -13.19 -13.82 -4.97
CA SER A 4 -12.89 -12.67 -5.82
C SER A 4 -12.20 -11.56 -5.02
N VAL A 5 -11.48 -10.67 -5.71
CA VAL A 5 -10.94 -9.46 -5.07
C VAL A 5 -12.08 -8.58 -4.54
N GLU A 6 -13.22 -8.57 -5.24
CA GLU A 6 -14.42 -7.85 -4.81
C GLU A 6 -14.90 -8.32 -3.44
N MET A 7 -14.87 -9.64 -3.15
CA MET A 7 -15.19 -10.15 -1.82
C MET A 7 -14.22 -9.63 -0.75
N ILE A 8 -12.93 -9.51 -1.08
CA ILE A 8 -11.92 -8.95 -0.18
C ILE A 8 -12.22 -7.47 0.12
N TYR A 9 -12.55 -6.67 -0.90
CA TYR A 9 -12.92 -5.27 -0.71
C TYR A 9 -14.22 -5.12 0.12
N VAL A 10 -15.24 -5.94 -0.15
CA VAL A 10 -16.46 -5.96 0.66
C VAL A 10 -16.15 -6.28 2.11
N LEU A 11 -15.28 -7.26 2.37
CA LEU A 11 -14.88 -7.63 3.72
C LEU A 11 -14.12 -6.51 4.43
N MET A 12 -13.17 -5.86 3.74
CA MET A 12 -12.50 -4.66 4.26
C MET A 12 -13.51 -3.57 4.60
N GLY A 13 -14.46 -3.33 3.71
CA GLY A 13 -15.56 -2.41 3.92
C GLY A 13 -16.39 -2.75 5.16
N ILE A 14 -16.76 -4.02 5.38
CA ILE A 14 -17.50 -4.45 6.59
C ILE A 14 -16.70 -4.16 7.88
N ILE A 15 -15.38 -4.40 7.88
CA ILE A 15 -14.54 -4.09 9.04
C ILE A 15 -14.52 -2.57 9.30
N VAL A 16 -14.32 -1.77 8.25
CA VAL A 16 -14.32 -0.30 8.33
C VAL A 16 -15.69 0.22 8.77
N LEU A 17 -16.79 -0.40 8.32
CA LEU A 17 -18.14 -0.10 8.76
C LEU A 17 -18.29 -0.31 10.26
N GLY A 18 -17.85 -1.47 10.76
CA GLY A 18 -17.83 -1.77 12.19
C GLY A 18 -17.06 -0.70 12.97
N CYS A 19 -15.88 -0.29 12.46
CA CYS A 19 -15.09 0.78 13.06
C CYS A 19 -15.86 2.12 13.07
N SER A 20 -16.48 2.49 11.95
CA SER A 20 -17.30 3.71 11.82
C SER A 20 -18.46 3.74 12.83
N LEU A 21 -19.17 2.63 13.00
CA LEU A 21 -20.26 2.51 13.98
C LEU A 21 -19.78 2.69 15.42
N TYR A 22 -18.61 2.13 15.76
CA TYR A 22 -17.98 2.37 17.07
C TYR A 22 -17.55 3.82 17.25
N ILE A 23 -17.08 4.49 16.19
CA ILE A 23 -16.71 5.92 16.25
C ILE A 23 -17.95 6.78 16.49
N PHE A 24 -19.07 6.52 15.81
CA PHE A 24 -20.31 7.26 16.03
C PHE A 24 -20.84 7.17 17.47
N THR A 25 -20.66 6.02 18.11
CA THR A 25 -21.13 5.76 19.47
C THR A 25 -20.16 6.25 20.56
N ASP A 26 -18.92 6.58 20.20
CA ASP A 26 -17.92 7.06 21.14
C ASP A 26 -18.17 8.50 21.59
N ARG A 27 -18.45 8.69 22.89
CA ARG A 27 -18.68 10.01 23.48
C ARG A 27 -17.39 10.78 23.80
N THR A 28 -16.24 10.11 23.85
CA THR A 28 -14.94 10.75 24.11
C THR A 28 -14.45 11.51 22.87
N ASN A 29 -14.90 11.13 21.67
CA ASN A 29 -14.55 11.81 20.44
C ASN A 29 -15.42 13.05 20.19
N SER A 30 -14.86 14.25 20.41
CA SER A 30 -15.52 15.54 20.16
C SER A 30 -16.01 15.76 18.71
N ARG A 31 -15.49 14.99 17.73
CA ARG A 31 -15.88 15.03 16.32
C ARG A 31 -16.41 13.68 15.81
N ARG A 32 -16.97 12.85 16.71
CA ARG A 32 -17.51 11.51 16.40
C ARG A 32 -18.39 11.41 15.16
N LEU A 33 -19.22 12.43 14.90
CA LEU A 33 -20.09 12.45 13.72
C LEU A 33 -19.29 12.65 12.44
N ALA A 34 -18.35 13.59 12.42
CA ALA A 34 -17.51 13.85 11.25
C ALA A 34 -16.55 12.68 10.98
N SER A 35 -15.86 12.20 12.02
CA SER A 35 -14.96 11.04 11.93
C SER A 35 -15.72 9.77 11.55
N GLY A 36 -16.88 9.51 12.17
CA GLY A 36 -17.74 8.38 11.83
C GLY A 36 -18.19 8.42 10.37
N SER A 37 -18.67 9.58 9.90
CA SER A 37 -19.11 9.77 8.51
C SER A 37 -17.97 9.59 7.51
N PHE A 38 -16.76 10.05 7.83
CA PHE A 38 -15.59 9.83 6.98
C PHE A 38 -15.33 8.34 6.73
N TYR A 39 -15.24 7.54 7.81
CA TYR A 39 -15.01 6.11 7.68
C TYR A 39 -16.24 5.37 7.14
N LEU A 40 -17.45 5.88 7.34
CA LEU A 40 -18.66 5.34 6.73
C LEU A 40 -18.61 5.48 5.21
N ILE A 41 -18.29 6.68 4.70
CA ILE A 41 -18.14 6.92 3.26
C ILE A 41 -17.03 6.02 2.71
N TYR A 42 -15.90 5.89 3.41
CA TYR A 42 -14.83 4.99 2.99
C TYR A 42 -15.28 3.52 2.93
N SER A 43 -16.04 3.07 3.93
CA SER A 43 -16.63 1.72 3.91
C SER A 43 -17.55 1.53 2.70
N VAL A 44 -18.37 2.52 2.38
CA VAL A 44 -19.31 2.44 1.24
C VAL A 44 -18.55 2.34 -0.09
N THR A 45 -17.47 3.12 -0.27
CA THR A 45 -16.67 3.05 -1.50
C THR A 45 -15.96 1.70 -1.66
N LEU A 46 -15.56 1.06 -0.55
CA LEU A 46 -14.99 -0.30 -0.57
C LEU A 46 -16.04 -1.37 -0.90
N MET A 47 -17.22 -1.31 -0.26
CA MET A 47 -18.25 -2.35 -0.43
C MET A 47 -18.97 -2.27 -1.78
N PHE A 48 -19.21 -1.07 -2.27
CA PHE A 48 -20.10 -0.82 -3.41
C PHE A 48 -19.38 -0.15 -4.59
N GLY A 49 -18.05 -0.09 -4.59
CA GLY A 49 -17.27 0.59 -5.63
C GLY A 49 -17.51 0.09 -7.06
N LYS A 50 -17.96 -1.16 -7.24
CA LYS A 50 -18.33 -1.71 -8.55
C LYS A 50 -19.74 -1.31 -9.00
N ILE A 51 -20.63 -1.05 -8.05
CA ILE A 51 -22.07 -0.80 -8.30
C ILE A 51 -22.32 0.71 -8.44
N ILE A 52 -21.64 1.52 -7.62
CA ILE A 52 -21.79 2.97 -7.63
C ILE A 52 -21.07 3.54 -8.86
N PRO A 53 -21.73 4.33 -9.71
CA PRO A 53 -21.07 4.95 -10.85
C PRO A 53 -19.88 5.84 -10.45
N PRO A 54 -18.80 5.90 -11.25
CA PRO A 54 -17.57 6.61 -10.90
C PRO A 54 -17.76 8.08 -10.49
N PHE A 55 -18.73 8.78 -11.11
CA PHE A 55 -19.07 10.15 -10.76
C PHE A 55 -19.47 10.31 -9.28
N TYR A 56 -20.30 9.42 -8.76
CA TYR A 56 -20.75 9.47 -7.37
C TYR A 56 -19.64 9.05 -6.39
N ILE A 57 -18.76 8.12 -6.79
CA ILE A 57 -17.53 7.83 -6.03
C ILE A 57 -16.67 9.09 -5.92
N GLY A 58 -16.51 9.84 -7.01
CA GLY A 58 -15.80 11.12 -7.01
C GLY A 58 -16.41 12.13 -6.03
N LEU A 59 -17.74 12.27 -6.02
CA LEU A 59 -18.44 13.14 -5.08
C LEU A 59 -18.23 12.70 -3.62
N MET A 60 -18.29 11.40 -3.34
CA MET A 60 -18.00 10.83 -2.02
C MET A 60 -16.57 11.16 -1.56
N VAL A 61 -15.58 11.03 -2.45
CA VAL A 61 -14.19 11.40 -2.15
C VAL A 61 -14.07 12.90 -1.87
N ILE A 62 -14.75 13.77 -2.62
CA ILE A 62 -14.78 15.21 -2.33
C ILE A 62 -15.34 15.48 -0.93
N VAL A 63 -16.45 14.84 -0.55
CA VAL A 63 -17.02 14.98 0.80
C VAL A 63 -16.01 14.53 1.87
N MET A 64 -15.30 13.41 1.65
CA MET A 64 -14.25 12.96 2.56
C MET A 64 -13.13 14.00 2.71
N VAL A 65 -12.69 14.62 1.61
CA VAL A 65 -11.68 15.69 1.64
C VAL A 65 -12.18 16.91 2.42
N LEU A 66 -13.44 17.32 2.26
CA LEU A 66 -14.03 18.42 3.02
C LEU A 66 -14.11 18.12 4.53
N ILE A 67 -14.39 16.87 4.91
CA ILE A 67 -14.36 16.43 6.31
C ILE A 67 -12.93 16.53 6.87
N ILE A 68 -11.92 16.12 6.11
CA ILE A 68 -10.51 16.27 6.50
C ILE A 68 -10.15 17.76 6.65
N ALA A 69 -10.46 18.58 5.65
CA ALA A 69 -10.10 20.00 5.59
C ALA A 69 -10.74 20.82 6.73
N SER A 70 -11.93 20.43 7.19
CA SER A 70 -12.60 21.05 8.35
C SER A 70 -12.05 20.59 9.71
N GLY A 71 -11.01 19.73 9.74
CA GLY A 71 -10.46 19.16 10.97
C GLY A 71 -11.42 18.17 11.65
N GLY A 72 -12.27 17.51 10.86
CA GLY A 72 -13.30 16.60 11.34
C GLY A 72 -12.80 15.24 11.82
N LEU A 73 -11.56 14.86 11.48
CA LEU A 73 -10.92 13.64 11.96
C LEU A 73 -10.22 13.88 13.30
N LYS A 74 -10.78 13.29 14.36
CA LYS A 74 -10.16 13.24 15.69
C LYS A 74 -10.18 11.82 16.21
N LYS A 75 -9.21 11.48 17.05
CA LYS A 75 -9.17 10.22 17.78
C LYS A 75 -10.03 10.30 19.04
N GLY A 76 -10.78 9.23 19.34
CA GLY A 76 -11.33 9.01 20.66
C GLY A 76 -10.24 8.68 21.70
N GLU A 77 -10.58 8.80 22.98
CA GLU A 77 -9.73 8.25 24.03
C GLU A 77 -9.79 6.73 23.97
N HIS A 78 -8.62 6.11 23.88
CA HIS A 78 -8.49 4.67 23.95
C HIS A 78 -7.96 4.33 25.34
N VAL A 79 -8.72 3.50 26.06
CA VAL A 79 -8.25 2.95 27.34
C VAL A 79 -7.08 2.03 27.04
N GLU A 80 -5.87 2.51 27.31
CA GLU A 80 -4.70 1.65 27.23
C GLU A 80 -4.69 0.67 28.41
N GLU A 81 -4.48 -0.61 28.12
CA GLU A 81 -4.20 -1.59 29.17
C GLU A 81 -2.93 -1.20 29.93
N SER A 82 -2.94 -1.44 31.24
CA SER A 82 -1.79 -1.14 32.10
C SER A 82 -0.54 -1.90 31.67
N LEU A 83 0.63 -1.29 31.91
CA LEU A 83 1.92 -1.89 31.56
C LEU A 83 2.12 -3.28 32.19
N ALA A 84 1.61 -3.49 33.40
CA ALA A 84 1.68 -4.79 34.08
C ALA A 84 0.93 -5.90 33.31
N VAL A 85 -0.26 -5.61 32.80
CA VAL A 85 -1.07 -6.56 32.01
C VAL A 85 -0.41 -6.82 30.65
N LYS A 86 0.14 -5.79 30.01
CA LYS A 86 0.90 -5.93 28.76
C LYS A 86 2.13 -6.85 28.96
N GLU A 87 2.86 -6.70 30.05
CA GLU A 87 4.06 -7.50 30.34
C GLU A 87 3.72 -8.97 30.68
N GLU A 88 2.63 -9.21 31.41
CA GLU A 88 2.15 -10.57 31.69
C GLU A 88 1.77 -11.31 30.40
N ARG A 89 1.00 -10.66 29.51
CA ARG A 89 0.63 -11.22 28.21
C ARG A 89 1.85 -11.43 27.31
N ARG A 90 2.82 -10.50 27.33
CA ARG A 90 4.09 -10.64 26.63
C ARG A 90 4.87 -11.88 27.10
N LYS A 91 4.98 -12.11 28.41
CA LYS A 91 5.64 -13.30 28.96
C LYS A 91 4.94 -14.59 28.55
N ARG A 92 3.60 -14.59 28.51
CA ARG A 92 2.81 -15.76 28.12
C ARG A 92 2.93 -16.11 26.63
N LEU A 93 2.93 -15.11 25.75
CA LEU A 93 2.93 -15.31 24.29
C LEU A 93 4.35 -15.37 23.70
N GLY A 94 5.30 -14.64 24.29
CA GLY A 94 6.69 -14.59 23.85
C GLY A 94 6.83 -14.28 22.36
N GLY A 95 7.80 -14.94 21.70
CA GLY A 95 8.03 -14.80 20.26
C GLY A 95 6.88 -15.29 19.37
N ARG A 96 5.90 -16.03 19.92
CA ARG A 96 4.73 -16.48 19.14
C ARG A 96 3.86 -15.30 18.70
N LEU A 97 3.98 -14.13 19.32
CA LEU A 97 3.27 -12.91 18.90
C LEU A 97 3.53 -12.55 17.43
N PHE A 98 4.69 -12.92 16.87
CA PHE A 98 5.03 -12.66 15.48
C PHE A 98 4.42 -13.66 14.49
N LEU A 99 3.84 -14.77 14.97
CA LEU A 99 3.32 -15.83 14.11
C LEU A 99 2.22 -15.34 13.15
N PRO A 100 1.18 -14.59 13.59
CA PRO A 100 0.19 -14.04 12.66
C PRO A 100 0.80 -13.12 11.60
N ALA A 101 1.80 -12.32 11.97
CA ALA A 101 2.47 -11.40 11.05
C ALA A 101 3.31 -12.14 9.99
N ILE A 102 4.00 -13.22 10.37
CA ILE A 102 4.80 -14.05 9.47
C ILE A 102 3.92 -14.94 8.58
N LEU A 103 2.75 -15.36 9.07
CA LEU A 103 1.80 -16.15 8.28
C LEU A 103 1.30 -15.40 7.05
N ILE A 104 1.11 -14.07 7.14
CA ILE A 104 0.61 -13.26 6.01
C ILE A 104 1.48 -13.44 4.76
N PRO A 105 2.80 -13.13 4.76
CA PRO A 105 3.63 -13.29 3.57
C PRO A 105 3.77 -14.75 3.13
N ILE A 106 3.89 -15.70 4.07
CA ILE A 106 4.02 -17.14 3.73
C ILE A 106 2.76 -17.63 3.00
N LEU A 107 1.58 -17.40 3.57
CA LEU A 107 0.32 -17.85 2.98
C LEU A 107 0.00 -17.09 1.70
N THR A 108 0.40 -15.82 1.59
CA THR A 108 0.26 -15.06 0.34
C THR A 108 1.11 -15.68 -0.76
N LEU A 109 2.39 -15.99 -0.50
CA LEU A 109 3.28 -16.63 -1.48
C LEU A 109 2.79 -18.02 -1.89
N VAL A 110 2.44 -18.85 -0.89
CA VAL A 110 1.87 -20.18 -1.13
C VAL A 110 0.59 -20.09 -1.94
N GLY A 111 -0.34 -19.21 -1.56
CA GLY A 111 -1.59 -19.03 -2.29
C GLY A 111 -1.36 -18.50 -3.71
N SER A 112 -0.47 -17.54 -3.89
CA SER A 112 -0.21 -16.92 -5.20
C SER A 112 0.48 -17.85 -6.19
N LYS A 113 1.29 -18.80 -5.70
CA LYS A 113 2.05 -19.73 -6.57
C LYS A 113 1.41 -21.11 -6.69
N LEU A 114 0.87 -21.66 -5.61
CA LEU A 114 0.35 -23.03 -5.58
C LEU A 114 -1.15 -23.11 -5.86
N LEU A 115 -1.91 -22.04 -5.63
CA LEU A 115 -3.36 -22.01 -5.87
C LEU A 115 -3.72 -21.29 -7.17
N ASP A 116 -2.73 -20.79 -7.91
CA ASP A 116 -2.94 -20.26 -9.26
C ASP A 116 -3.46 -21.36 -10.19
N GLY A 117 -4.49 -21.05 -10.98
CA GLY A 117 -5.13 -22.00 -11.90
C GLY A 117 -5.93 -23.15 -11.26
N VAL A 118 -5.93 -23.30 -9.93
CA VAL A 118 -6.68 -24.38 -9.25
C VAL A 118 -8.19 -24.17 -9.42
N LYS A 119 -8.90 -25.23 -9.83
CA LYS A 119 -10.36 -25.23 -9.99
C LYS A 119 -10.99 -26.23 -9.02
N ILE A 120 -12.02 -25.78 -8.31
CA ILE A 120 -12.84 -26.64 -7.45
C ILE A 120 -14.27 -26.59 -8.00
N GLY A 121 -14.83 -27.76 -8.34
CA GLY A 121 -16.17 -27.86 -8.92
C GLY A 121 -16.33 -27.07 -10.23
N GLY A 122 -15.30 -27.04 -11.07
CA GLY A 122 -15.29 -26.33 -12.36
C GLY A 122 -15.13 -24.80 -12.26
N LYS A 123 -15.15 -24.21 -11.06
CA LYS A 123 -14.89 -22.79 -10.83
C LYS A 123 -13.43 -22.59 -10.37
N ALA A 124 -12.74 -21.59 -10.92
CA ALA A 124 -11.44 -21.17 -10.42
C ALA A 124 -11.54 -20.84 -8.92
N LEU A 125 -10.60 -21.30 -8.10
CA LEU A 125 -10.60 -21.07 -6.65
C LEU A 125 -10.38 -19.58 -6.35
N LEU A 126 -9.32 -19.02 -6.93
CA LEU A 126 -8.96 -17.61 -6.82
C LEU A 126 -9.33 -16.86 -8.11
N ASP A 127 -9.46 -15.53 -8.00
CA ASP A 127 -9.64 -14.64 -9.16
C ASP A 127 -8.40 -14.70 -10.07
N PRO A 128 -8.49 -15.23 -11.31
CA PRO A 128 -7.35 -15.38 -12.19
C PRO A 128 -6.68 -14.05 -12.54
N SER A 129 -7.43 -12.94 -12.52
CA SER A 129 -6.91 -11.63 -12.87
C SER A 129 -6.09 -11.01 -11.73
N ASN A 130 -6.23 -11.50 -10.50
CA ASN A 130 -5.69 -10.87 -9.30
C ASN A 130 -5.35 -11.89 -8.19
N VAL A 131 -4.76 -13.02 -8.57
CA VAL A 131 -4.49 -14.17 -7.68
C VAL A 131 -3.79 -13.73 -6.40
N THR A 132 -2.75 -12.90 -6.51
CA THR A 132 -1.97 -12.41 -5.37
C THR A 132 -2.78 -11.59 -4.39
N MET A 133 -3.68 -10.74 -4.87
CA MET A 133 -4.51 -9.88 -4.00
C MET A 133 -5.55 -10.71 -3.24
N VAL A 134 -6.15 -11.71 -3.90
CA VAL A 134 -7.08 -12.63 -3.22
C VAL A 134 -6.33 -13.49 -2.21
N ALA A 135 -5.16 -14.03 -2.57
CA ALA A 135 -4.31 -14.81 -1.66
C ALA A 135 -3.91 -13.99 -0.43
N LEU A 136 -3.52 -12.72 -0.61
CA LEU A 136 -3.22 -11.80 0.49
C LEU A 136 -4.44 -11.56 1.38
N GLY A 137 -5.62 -11.32 0.80
CA GLY A 137 -6.85 -11.15 1.56
C GLY A 137 -7.17 -12.37 2.44
N LEU A 138 -7.07 -13.58 1.87
CA LEU A 138 -7.25 -14.83 2.61
C LEU A 138 -6.15 -15.04 3.68
N ALA A 139 -4.90 -14.67 3.39
CA ALA A 139 -3.79 -14.73 4.33
C ALA A 139 -4.02 -13.78 5.53
N CYS A 140 -4.55 -12.58 5.30
CA CYS A 140 -4.93 -11.66 6.38
C CYS A 140 -6.08 -12.20 7.24
N LEU A 141 -7.09 -12.83 6.62
CA LEU A 141 -8.20 -13.45 7.36
C LEU A 141 -7.73 -14.60 8.26
N THR A 142 -6.91 -15.48 7.70
CA THR A 142 -6.32 -16.58 8.46
C THR A 142 -5.41 -16.06 9.57
N ALA A 143 -4.61 -15.02 9.33
CA ALA A 143 -3.79 -14.38 10.35
C ALA A 143 -4.64 -13.78 11.49
N ILE A 144 -5.79 -13.13 11.18
CA ILE A 144 -6.72 -12.62 12.20
C ILE A 144 -7.30 -13.77 13.04
N ILE A 145 -7.70 -14.88 12.41
CA ILE A 145 -8.22 -16.06 13.10
C ILE A 145 -7.16 -16.64 14.04
N VAL A 146 -5.93 -16.82 13.55
CA VAL A 146 -4.80 -17.33 14.35
C VAL A 146 -4.48 -16.37 15.49
N ALA A 147 -4.45 -15.06 15.25
CA ALA A 147 -4.22 -14.05 16.28
C ALA A 147 -5.29 -14.11 17.38
N MET A 148 -6.57 -14.22 17.02
CA MET A 148 -7.67 -14.36 17.99
C MET A 148 -7.55 -15.66 18.79
N TRP A 149 -7.22 -16.78 18.14
CA TRP A 149 -7.03 -18.06 18.83
C TRP A 149 -5.86 -18.01 19.84
N MET A 150 -4.73 -17.42 19.45
CA MET A 150 -3.55 -17.30 20.32
C MET A 150 -3.76 -16.34 21.49
N THR A 151 -4.40 -15.21 21.23
CA THR A 151 -4.68 -14.19 22.26
C THR A 151 -5.92 -14.51 23.10
N ARG A 152 -6.72 -15.51 22.69
CA ARG A 152 -8.07 -15.77 23.18
C ARG A 152 -8.98 -14.53 23.06
N GLY A 153 -8.74 -13.72 22.03
CA GLY A 153 -9.49 -12.50 21.72
C GLY A 153 -10.83 -12.80 21.05
N THR A 154 -11.72 -11.81 21.06
CA THR A 154 -13.03 -11.89 20.41
C THR A 154 -13.05 -11.14 19.08
N PRO A 155 -13.97 -11.46 18.14
CA PRO A 155 -14.15 -10.69 16.91
C PRO A 155 -14.44 -9.21 17.17
N THR A 156 -15.19 -8.90 18.24
CA THR A 156 -15.43 -7.51 18.66
C THR A 156 -14.16 -6.81 19.13
N GLY A 157 -13.26 -7.52 19.81
CA GLY A 157 -11.92 -7.03 20.15
C GLY A 157 -11.09 -6.71 18.90
N ALA A 158 -11.12 -7.58 17.89
CA ALA A 158 -10.44 -7.34 16.63
C ALA A 158 -10.94 -6.07 15.91
N VAL A 159 -12.26 -5.84 15.88
CA VAL A 159 -12.83 -4.61 15.29
C VAL A 159 -12.45 -3.37 16.11
N LYS A 160 -12.42 -3.45 17.45
CA LYS A 160 -11.98 -2.33 18.30
C LYS A 160 -10.50 -1.99 18.10
N GLU A 161 -9.63 -2.98 17.97
CA GLU A 161 -8.22 -2.74 17.66
C GLU A 161 -8.03 -2.21 16.23
N SER A 162 -8.79 -2.70 15.26
CA SER A 162 -8.82 -2.14 13.91
C SER A 162 -9.23 -0.67 13.92
N ARG A 163 -10.25 -0.31 14.71
CA ARG A 163 -10.67 1.08 14.90
C ARG A 163 -9.54 1.93 15.48
N ARG A 164 -8.89 1.45 16.55
CA ARG A 164 -7.76 2.16 17.17
C ARG A 164 -6.66 2.44 16.17
N LEU A 165 -6.30 1.44 15.36
CA LEU A 165 -5.30 1.60 14.30
C LEU A 165 -5.78 2.59 13.22
N LEU A 166 -7.02 2.49 12.76
CA LEU A 166 -7.60 3.40 11.77
C LEU A 166 -7.64 4.85 12.26
N GLU A 167 -8.10 5.11 13.48
CA GLU A 167 -8.12 6.46 14.06
C GLU A 167 -6.70 7.00 14.33
N SER A 168 -5.74 6.13 14.62
CA SER A 168 -4.35 6.52 14.86
C SER A 168 -3.60 6.86 13.56
N ILE A 169 -3.88 6.13 12.47
CA ILE A 169 -3.34 6.45 11.13
C ILE A 169 -4.10 7.64 10.53
N GLY A 170 -5.39 7.76 10.81
CA GLY A 170 -6.26 8.83 10.34
C GLY A 170 -6.50 8.76 8.83
N TRP A 171 -6.49 9.91 8.17
CA TRP A 171 -6.70 10.04 6.73
C TRP A 171 -5.59 9.40 5.88
N ALA A 172 -4.39 9.19 6.45
CA ALA A 172 -3.24 8.65 5.73
C ALA A 172 -3.47 7.23 5.18
N VAL A 173 -4.44 6.49 5.76
CA VAL A 173 -4.84 5.15 5.29
C VAL A 173 -5.30 5.15 3.82
N LEU A 174 -5.81 6.28 3.32
CA LEU A 174 -6.30 6.43 1.94
C LEU A 174 -5.21 6.81 0.95
N LEU A 175 -4.07 7.30 1.44
CA LEU A 175 -3.02 7.85 0.57
C LEU A 175 -2.57 6.88 -0.52
N PRO A 176 -2.28 5.59 -0.25
CA PRO A 176 -1.81 4.68 -1.30
C PRO A 176 -2.83 4.53 -2.43
N GLN A 177 -4.12 4.50 -2.10
CA GLN A 177 -5.19 4.38 -3.07
C GLN A 177 -5.33 5.64 -3.91
N LEU A 178 -5.29 6.83 -3.29
CA LEU A 178 -5.32 8.11 -4.01
C LEU A 178 -4.10 8.28 -4.93
N LEU A 179 -2.93 7.85 -4.46
CA LEU A 179 -1.68 7.90 -5.23
C LEU A 179 -1.70 6.94 -6.42
N ALA A 180 -2.31 5.76 -6.28
CA ALA A 180 -2.54 4.86 -7.41
C ALA A 180 -3.49 5.49 -8.46
N THR A 181 -4.58 6.13 -8.02
CA THR A 181 -5.48 6.85 -8.93
C THR A 181 -4.79 8.02 -9.63
N LEU A 182 -3.93 8.76 -8.92
CA LEU A 182 -3.15 9.85 -9.50
C LEU A 182 -2.23 9.36 -10.63
N GLY A 183 -1.58 8.20 -10.44
CA GLY A 183 -0.78 7.56 -11.48
C GLY A 183 -1.59 7.32 -12.77
N THR A 184 -2.81 6.79 -12.65
CA THR A 184 -3.71 6.61 -13.79
C THR A 184 -4.05 7.93 -14.48
N ILE A 185 -4.35 8.99 -13.72
CA ILE A 185 -4.66 10.31 -14.27
C ILE A 185 -3.47 10.84 -15.08
N TYR A 186 -2.25 10.71 -14.56
CA TYR A 186 -1.04 11.16 -15.28
C TYR A 186 -0.78 10.37 -16.56
N THR A 187 -0.99 9.06 -16.53
CA THR A 187 -0.90 8.23 -17.73
C THR A 187 -1.94 8.66 -18.77
N THR A 188 -3.20 8.86 -18.37
CA THR A 188 -4.26 9.31 -19.28
C THR A 188 -4.03 10.73 -19.80
N ALA A 189 -3.41 11.61 -18.98
CA ALA A 189 -3.06 12.97 -19.37
C ALA A 189 -1.84 13.06 -20.31
N GLY A 190 -1.19 11.94 -20.64
CA GLY A 190 -0.05 11.92 -21.55
C GLY A 190 1.28 12.36 -20.91
N VAL A 191 1.41 12.36 -19.57
CA VAL A 191 2.66 12.74 -18.92
C VAL A 191 3.82 11.82 -19.34
N GLY A 192 3.53 10.54 -19.62
CA GLY A 192 4.52 9.59 -20.11
C GLY A 192 5.18 9.99 -21.44
N THR A 193 4.44 10.59 -22.37
CA THR A 193 5.01 11.01 -23.66
C THR A 193 5.98 12.17 -23.47
N VAL A 194 5.62 13.14 -22.62
CA VAL A 194 6.49 14.28 -22.26
C VAL A 194 7.80 13.78 -21.63
N VAL A 195 7.72 12.77 -20.75
CA VAL A 195 8.92 12.16 -20.16
C VAL A 195 9.76 11.45 -21.23
N SER A 196 9.14 10.70 -22.13
CA SER A 196 9.84 10.02 -23.23
C SER A 196 10.60 11.02 -24.11
N ASP A 197 9.97 12.13 -24.49
CA ASP A 197 10.59 13.16 -25.35
C ASP A 197 11.77 13.86 -24.65
N ALA A 198 11.65 14.12 -23.34
CA ALA A 198 12.75 14.68 -22.57
C ALA A 198 13.93 13.70 -22.45
N VAL A 199 13.64 12.40 -22.35
CA VAL A 199 14.64 11.34 -22.22
C VAL A 199 15.40 11.15 -23.54
N THR A 200 14.71 11.12 -24.69
CA THR A 200 15.34 10.99 -26.01
C THR A 200 16.21 12.19 -26.36
N ALA A 201 15.90 13.38 -25.85
CA ALA A 201 16.72 14.57 -26.06
C ALA A 201 18.08 14.53 -25.32
N ILE A 202 18.20 13.74 -24.25
CA ILE A 202 19.36 13.72 -23.35
C ILE A 202 20.19 12.44 -23.51
N ILE A 203 19.55 11.31 -23.79
CA ILE A 203 20.20 9.99 -23.81
C ILE A 203 20.85 9.71 -25.18
N PRO A 204 22.13 9.28 -25.22
CA PRO A 204 22.73 8.74 -26.44
C PRO A 204 21.95 7.55 -26.98
N GLU A 205 21.60 7.57 -28.26
CA GLU A 205 20.83 6.51 -28.91
C GLU A 205 21.44 5.12 -28.65
N GLY A 206 20.62 4.18 -28.18
CA GLY A 206 21.04 2.78 -27.96
C GLY A 206 21.88 2.54 -26.70
N SER A 207 22.08 3.52 -25.82
CA SER A 207 22.84 3.29 -24.58
C SER A 207 21.97 2.66 -23.47
N LEU A 208 22.02 1.33 -23.34
CA LEU A 208 21.33 0.59 -22.28
C LEU A 208 21.67 1.10 -20.88
N PHE A 209 22.96 1.39 -20.62
CA PHE A 209 23.41 1.85 -19.30
C PHE A 209 22.69 3.13 -18.88
N TRP A 210 22.66 4.14 -19.75
CA TRP A 210 22.01 5.42 -19.44
C TRP A 210 20.50 5.29 -19.28
N ILE A 211 19.85 4.44 -20.09
CA ILE A 211 18.41 4.17 -19.98
C ILE A 211 18.09 3.54 -18.62
N VAL A 212 18.86 2.54 -18.17
CA VAL A 212 18.66 1.88 -16.87
C VAL A 212 18.89 2.86 -15.71
N VAL A 213 19.97 3.65 -15.78
CA VAL A 213 20.28 4.66 -14.75
C VAL A 213 19.17 5.69 -14.64
N ILE A 214 18.75 6.28 -15.76
CA ILE A 214 17.71 7.31 -15.78
C ILE A 214 16.36 6.73 -15.37
N PHE A 215 16.04 5.50 -15.77
CA PHE A 215 14.82 4.84 -15.35
C PHE A 215 14.78 4.59 -13.83
N CYS A 216 15.84 4.03 -13.25
CA CYS A 216 15.89 3.75 -11.81
C CYS A 216 15.95 5.04 -10.96
N LEU A 217 16.76 6.02 -11.38
CA LEU A 217 16.81 7.33 -10.72
C LEU A 217 15.49 8.07 -10.87
N GLY A 218 14.89 8.03 -12.06
CA GLY A 218 13.57 8.61 -12.32
C GLY A 218 12.50 7.98 -11.44
N MET A 219 12.48 6.64 -11.32
CA MET A 219 11.60 5.94 -10.37
C MET A 219 11.78 6.44 -8.95
N ALA A 220 13.02 6.55 -8.46
CA ALA A 220 13.28 7.05 -7.11
C ALA A 220 12.86 8.52 -6.94
N ILE A 221 13.20 9.40 -7.88
CA ILE A 221 12.91 10.84 -7.82
C ILE A 221 11.42 11.13 -7.92
N PHE A 222 10.73 10.58 -8.91
CA PHE A 222 9.27 10.73 -9.02
C PHE A 222 8.57 10.16 -7.79
N THR A 223 9.09 9.08 -7.22
CA THR A 223 8.57 8.55 -5.95
C THR A 223 8.84 9.50 -4.77
N MET A 224 10.00 10.16 -4.71
CA MET A 224 10.26 11.18 -3.68
C MET A 224 9.26 12.33 -3.76
N ILE A 225 8.88 12.74 -4.97
CA ILE A 225 7.91 13.82 -5.22
C ILE A 225 6.50 13.38 -4.85
N MET A 226 6.06 12.19 -5.27
CA MET A 226 4.69 11.71 -5.06
C MET A 226 4.46 11.01 -3.71
N GLY A 227 5.54 10.59 -3.03
CA GLY A 227 5.47 9.86 -1.76
C GLY A 227 5.14 8.37 -1.89
N ASN A 228 5.03 7.81 -3.10
CA ASN A 228 4.79 6.38 -3.30
C ASN A 228 5.20 5.87 -4.70
N ALA A 229 5.84 4.71 -4.75
CA ALA A 229 6.30 4.06 -5.97
C ALA A 229 5.14 3.70 -6.92
N PHE A 230 3.97 3.35 -6.41
CA PHE A 230 2.79 3.03 -7.21
C PHE A 230 2.25 4.22 -8.01
N ALA A 231 2.50 5.46 -7.57
CA ALA A 231 2.15 6.65 -8.34
C ALA A 231 3.17 6.97 -9.43
N ALA A 232 4.46 6.71 -9.15
CA ALA A 232 5.55 6.94 -10.10
C ALA A 232 5.57 5.92 -11.23
N PHE A 233 5.25 4.67 -10.93
CA PHE A 233 5.41 3.56 -11.86
C PHE A 233 4.68 3.76 -13.20
N PRO A 234 3.39 4.15 -13.26
CA PRO A 234 2.70 4.31 -14.55
C PRO A 234 3.35 5.36 -15.48
N ILE A 235 3.86 6.46 -14.92
CA ILE A 235 4.53 7.51 -15.68
C ILE A 235 5.87 6.99 -16.23
N MET A 236 6.69 6.42 -15.35
CA MET A 236 8.03 5.94 -15.71
C MET A 236 7.97 4.71 -16.63
N ALA A 237 6.96 3.84 -16.44
CA ALA A 237 6.74 2.69 -17.28
C ALA A 237 6.33 3.11 -18.70
N ALA A 238 5.37 4.03 -18.82
CA ALA A 238 4.91 4.54 -20.11
C ALA A 238 6.00 5.35 -20.82
N GLY A 239 6.73 6.20 -20.08
CA GLY A 239 7.72 7.11 -20.64
C GLY A 239 9.09 6.47 -20.92
N ILE A 240 9.48 5.45 -20.17
CA ILE A 240 10.83 4.85 -20.31
C ILE A 240 10.81 3.33 -20.46
N ALA A 241 10.20 2.62 -19.50
CA ALA A 241 10.35 1.16 -19.43
C ALA A 241 9.82 0.46 -20.68
N ILE A 242 8.61 0.79 -21.12
CA ILE A 242 7.97 0.15 -22.26
C ILE A 242 8.69 0.50 -23.57
N PRO A 243 8.88 1.78 -23.95
CA PRO A 243 9.49 2.11 -25.24
C PRO A 243 10.97 1.70 -25.34
N PHE A 244 11.76 1.90 -24.29
CA PHE A 244 13.21 1.72 -24.38
C PHE A 244 13.68 0.39 -23.79
N LEU A 245 13.24 -0.02 -22.60
CA LEU A 245 13.75 -1.27 -22.03
C LEU A 245 13.08 -2.51 -22.65
N ILE A 246 11.75 -2.52 -22.67
CA ILE A 246 10.98 -3.70 -23.12
C ILE A 246 10.97 -3.80 -24.65
N LYS A 247 10.61 -2.73 -25.36
CA LYS A 247 10.47 -2.81 -26.83
C LYS A 247 11.80 -2.76 -27.58
N GLN A 248 12.78 -1.97 -27.13
CA GLN A 248 14.04 -1.81 -27.86
C GLN A 248 15.10 -2.83 -27.42
N PHE A 249 15.18 -3.19 -26.14
CA PHE A 249 16.15 -4.18 -25.63
C PHE A 249 15.55 -5.56 -25.30
N ASP A 250 14.27 -5.80 -25.64
CA ASP A 250 13.56 -7.06 -25.35
C ASP A 250 13.64 -7.48 -23.87
N ALA A 251 13.70 -6.49 -22.96
CA ALA A 251 13.85 -6.75 -21.54
C ALA A 251 12.61 -7.44 -20.97
N ASN A 252 12.83 -8.43 -20.10
CA ASN A 252 11.77 -9.15 -19.40
C ASN A 252 10.89 -8.18 -18.57
N PRO A 253 9.60 -8.00 -18.91
CA PRO A 253 8.73 -7.04 -18.23
C PRO A 253 8.58 -7.28 -16.73
N ASN A 254 8.67 -8.54 -16.28
CA ASN A 254 8.55 -8.89 -14.86
C ASN A 254 9.77 -8.42 -14.07
N HIS A 255 10.98 -8.58 -14.63
CA HIS A 255 12.22 -8.09 -14.01
C HIS A 255 12.21 -6.56 -13.93
N ILE A 256 11.86 -5.90 -15.03
CA ILE A 256 11.75 -4.43 -15.10
C ILE A 256 10.73 -3.92 -14.07
N ALA A 257 9.53 -4.50 -14.03
CA ALA A 257 8.49 -4.10 -13.08
C ALA A 257 8.94 -4.30 -11.62
N ALA A 258 9.50 -5.45 -11.28
CA ALA A 258 9.94 -5.72 -9.90
C ALA A 258 11.08 -4.78 -9.46
N ILE A 259 12.16 -4.67 -10.25
CA ILE A 259 13.33 -3.88 -9.87
C ILE A 259 13.01 -2.38 -9.87
N SER A 260 12.20 -1.91 -10.81
CA SER A 260 11.75 -0.51 -10.82
C SER A 260 10.94 -0.14 -9.58
N MET A 261 10.10 -1.05 -9.07
CA MET A 261 9.38 -0.86 -7.81
C MET A 261 10.34 -0.79 -6.62
N PHE A 262 11.37 -1.64 -6.56
CA PHE A 262 12.42 -1.53 -5.54
C PHE A 262 13.19 -0.20 -5.63
N ALA A 263 13.54 0.25 -6.83
CA ALA A 263 14.15 1.56 -7.05
C ALA A 263 13.22 2.70 -6.60
N GLY A 264 11.93 2.61 -6.90
CA GLY A 264 10.90 3.54 -6.41
C GLY A 264 10.83 3.57 -4.88
N TYR A 265 10.80 2.41 -4.22
CA TYR A 265 10.79 2.32 -2.75
C TYR A 265 12.05 2.92 -2.11
N CYS A 266 13.21 2.91 -2.78
CA CYS A 266 14.37 3.67 -2.32
C CYS A 266 14.04 5.17 -2.21
N GLY A 267 13.33 5.73 -3.19
CA GLY A 267 12.79 7.08 -3.12
C GLY A 267 11.80 7.29 -1.96
N THR A 268 10.90 6.33 -1.73
CA THR A 268 9.93 6.37 -0.61
C THR A 268 10.64 6.53 0.73
N LEU A 269 11.77 5.84 0.94
CA LEU A 269 12.57 5.92 2.17
C LEU A 269 13.27 7.27 2.36
N MET A 270 13.43 8.06 1.30
CA MET A 270 14.19 9.32 1.32
C MET A 270 13.30 10.57 1.36
N THR A 271 11.97 10.46 1.46
CA THR A 271 11.05 11.62 1.35
C THR A 271 10.08 11.77 2.53
N PRO A 272 9.81 12.98 3.03
CA PRO A 272 8.72 13.22 3.98
C PRO A 272 7.33 13.04 3.36
N MET A 273 7.21 13.04 2.03
CA MET A 273 5.93 12.85 1.34
C MET A 273 5.37 11.43 1.51
N ALA A 274 6.24 10.46 1.81
CA ALA A 274 5.87 9.07 2.08
C ALA A 274 5.28 8.92 3.49
N ALA A 275 4.07 9.43 3.70
CA ALA A 275 3.46 9.52 5.02
C ALA A 275 3.37 8.15 5.73
N ASN A 276 2.99 7.09 5.01
CA ASN A 276 2.81 5.75 5.59
C ASN A 276 4.13 5.06 5.97
N PHE A 277 5.26 5.52 5.44
CA PHE A 277 6.58 4.93 5.72
C PHE A 277 7.36 5.77 6.73
N ASN A 278 7.29 7.09 6.63
CA ASN A 278 8.20 7.97 7.37
C ASN A 278 7.46 8.81 8.41
N ILE A 279 6.33 9.41 8.07
CA ILE A 279 5.65 10.37 8.96
C ILE A 279 4.77 9.69 10.01
N VAL A 280 3.94 8.72 9.60
CA VAL A 280 3.03 8.01 10.49
C VAL A 280 3.81 7.20 11.53
N PRO A 281 4.82 6.38 11.17
CA PRO A 281 5.62 5.68 12.17
C PRO A 281 6.38 6.61 13.11
N ALA A 282 6.96 7.70 12.59
CA ALA A 282 7.66 8.67 13.44
C ALA A 282 6.73 9.35 14.45
N ALA A 283 5.48 9.63 14.05
CA ALA A 283 4.46 10.18 14.95
C ALA A 283 3.95 9.15 15.97
N LEU A 284 3.79 7.89 15.56
CA LEU A 284 3.38 6.80 16.46
C LEU A 284 4.44 6.49 17.53
N LEU A 285 5.72 6.66 17.18
CA LEU A 285 6.85 6.45 18.09
C LEU A 285 7.21 7.71 18.90
N ASP A 286 6.44 8.80 18.76
CA ASP A 286 6.66 10.10 19.41
C ASP A 286 8.12 10.60 19.30
N LEU A 287 8.71 10.46 18.11
CA LEU A 287 10.08 10.88 17.88
C LEU A 287 10.20 12.41 17.94
N LYS A 288 11.23 12.90 18.66
CA LYS A 288 11.55 14.34 18.75
C LYS A 288 11.82 14.95 17.37
N ASP A 289 12.58 14.26 16.52
CA ASP A 289 12.82 14.63 15.12
C ASP A 289 12.05 13.68 14.20
N LYS A 290 10.98 14.19 13.59
CA LYS A 290 10.13 13.43 12.66
C LYS A 290 10.86 12.99 11.39
N ASN A 291 11.96 13.66 11.04
CA ASN A 291 12.78 13.34 9.87
C ASN A 291 13.96 12.41 10.22
N HIS A 292 14.12 12.03 11.50
CA HIS A 292 15.22 11.17 11.91
C HIS A 292 15.18 9.80 11.21
N VAL A 293 13.98 9.25 11.03
CA VAL A 293 13.76 7.99 10.31
C VAL A 293 14.34 8.06 8.89
N ILE A 294 14.07 9.14 8.18
CA ILE A 294 14.56 9.38 6.81
C ILE A 294 16.09 9.45 6.81
N LYS A 295 16.69 10.24 7.72
CA LYS A 295 18.15 10.41 7.81
C LYS A 295 18.88 9.08 8.00
N VAL A 296 18.33 8.19 8.82
CA VAL A 296 18.89 6.86 9.07
C VAL A 296 18.71 5.92 7.87
N GLN A 297 17.63 6.09 7.10
CA GLN A 297 17.33 5.25 5.94
C GLN A 297 18.10 5.63 4.67
N ILE A 298 18.50 6.90 4.50
CA ILE A 298 19.17 7.40 3.28
C ILE A 298 20.36 6.52 2.86
N PRO A 299 21.33 6.16 3.73
CA PRO A 299 22.48 5.36 3.30
C PRO A 299 22.07 4.00 2.73
N THR A 300 21.12 3.32 3.39
CA THR A 300 20.59 2.04 2.94
C THR A 300 19.80 2.20 1.63
N ALA A 301 18.97 3.24 1.52
CA ALA A 301 18.19 3.51 0.31
C ALA A 301 19.09 3.76 -0.91
N LEU A 302 20.18 4.52 -0.74
CA LEU A 302 21.15 4.78 -1.81
C LEU A 302 21.92 3.51 -2.19
N ALA A 303 22.36 2.71 -1.21
CA ALA A 303 23.04 1.44 -1.48
C ALA A 303 22.15 0.46 -2.26
N VAL A 304 20.88 0.34 -1.86
CA VAL A 304 19.89 -0.50 -2.54
C VAL A 304 19.55 0.05 -3.93
N LEU A 305 19.48 1.38 -4.10
CA LEU A 305 19.26 2.00 -5.41
C LEU A 305 20.39 1.69 -6.38
N VAL A 306 21.65 1.83 -5.94
CA VAL A 306 22.82 1.45 -6.74
C VAL A 306 22.79 -0.03 -7.09
N PHE A 307 22.47 -0.89 -6.13
CA PHE A 307 22.30 -2.32 -6.38
C PHE A 307 21.23 -2.60 -7.43
N ASN A 308 20.07 -1.94 -7.36
CA ASN A 308 18.99 -2.10 -8.33
C ASN A 308 19.38 -1.66 -9.74
N ILE A 309 20.14 -0.55 -9.87
CA ILE A 309 20.68 -0.08 -11.16
C ILE A 309 21.59 -1.15 -11.75
N ILE A 310 22.54 -1.65 -10.96
CA ILE A 310 23.50 -2.67 -11.38
C ILE A 310 22.78 -3.96 -11.78
N LEU A 311 21.85 -4.43 -10.94
CA LEU A 311 21.09 -5.65 -11.16
C LEU A 311 20.25 -5.56 -12.45
N MET A 312 19.51 -4.46 -12.64
CA MET A 312 18.70 -4.27 -13.85
C MET A 312 19.58 -4.23 -15.10
N TYR A 313 20.71 -3.50 -15.05
CA TYR A 313 21.63 -3.45 -16.17
C TYR A 313 22.13 -4.84 -16.56
N PHE A 314 22.58 -5.63 -15.58
CA PHE A 314 23.08 -6.98 -15.85
C PHE A 314 22.00 -7.90 -16.41
N LEU A 315 20.79 -7.93 -15.83
CA LEU A 315 19.71 -8.79 -16.33
C LEU A 315 19.35 -8.46 -17.78
N VAL A 316 19.21 -7.17 -18.12
CA VAL A 316 18.90 -6.77 -19.49
C VAL A 316 20.07 -7.04 -20.43
N SER A 317 21.31 -6.73 -20.01
CA SER A 317 22.50 -6.95 -20.85
C SER A 317 22.77 -8.43 -21.15
N LEU A 318 22.39 -9.32 -20.24
CA LEU A 318 22.56 -10.77 -20.36
C LEU A 318 21.35 -11.47 -21.01
N GLY A 319 20.27 -10.74 -21.30
CA GLY A 319 19.05 -11.29 -21.88
C GLY A 319 18.29 -12.26 -20.95
N ILE A 320 18.29 -11.98 -19.64
CA ILE A 320 17.64 -12.79 -18.59
C ILE A 320 16.36 -12.10 -18.11
#